data_AF-A0A935E8R2-F1
#
_entry.id   AF-A0A935E8R2-F1
#
_cell.length_a   1.000
_cell.length_b   1.000
_cell.length_c   1.000
_cell.angle_alpha   90.00
_cell.angle_beta   90.00
_cell.angle_gamma   90.00
#
_symmetry.space_group_name_H-M   'P 1'
#
loop_
_entity.id
_entity.type
_entity.pdbx_description
1 polymer ?
#
loop_
_entity_poly.entity_id
_entity_poly.type
_entity_poly.pdbx_seq_one_letter_code
_entity_poly.pdbx_strand_id
1 'polypeptide(L)'
;MSRRSVAAAATSSLLGRLVMDWLRHQQGAAYSPSSDYTRLDGTTAITSLVADGPLAKGAEAAWTAYSAFTTFAENGPPANYVADYRDQAERYAQEVHAPLGELSRLSDELVHGLACTPAEQISAETAALTPDSIRQCAADMLRTAVVQVPNATDPPAWSLLRYTAPDQTSLVGAHAVRRRKYRNVERWSSGEELAYSESVVGLRQGHVAAQAVTLDQHTVMLAYADGSRSLIDLVGRQLLVRPTAWDQGTDVIAWLDQVVPPERTVSPGVRWLLPAGSAPEALRSAIANGRTVSKSPIEVGPIHLDAWAWSTESTRRSPISAGHCRVR
;
A
#
# COMPACT_ATOMS: atom_id res chain seq x y z
N MET A 1 11.87 -8.09 -10.32
CA MET A 1 13.08 -7.86 -9.51
C MET A 1 14.16 -7.26 -10.37
N SER A 2 14.89 -6.26 -9.87
CA SER A 2 15.95 -5.57 -10.63
C SER A 2 17.27 -5.59 -9.89
N ARG A 3 18.37 -5.37 -10.62
CA ARG A 3 19.67 -5.16 -10.01
C ARG A 3 19.66 -3.86 -9.21
N ARG A 4 20.17 -3.93 -7.98
CA ARG A 4 20.36 -2.76 -7.12
C ARG A 4 21.30 -1.76 -7.79
N SER A 5 20.86 -0.51 -7.94
CA SER A 5 21.65 0.59 -8.50
C SER A 5 20.99 1.95 -8.25
N VAL A 6 21.75 3.04 -8.33
CA VAL A 6 21.20 4.40 -8.32
C VAL A 6 20.27 4.64 -9.52
N ALA A 7 20.57 4.05 -10.68
CA ALA A 7 19.68 4.11 -11.84
C ALA A 7 18.32 3.47 -11.55
N ALA A 8 18.28 2.33 -10.84
CA ALA A 8 17.02 1.68 -10.46
C ALA A 8 16.18 2.55 -9.50
N ALA A 9 16.81 3.17 -8.50
CA ALA A 9 16.13 4.10 -7.60
C ALA A 9 15.59 5.32 -8.37
N ALA A 10 16.39 5.90 -9.27
CA ALA A 10 15.99 7.01 -10.11
C ALA A 10 14.83 6.64 -11.07
N THR A 11 14.88 5.45 -11.69
CA THR A 11 13.78 4.92 -12.51
C THR A 11 12.49 4.84 -11.70
N SER A 12 12.53 4.28 -10.48
CA SER A 12 11.36 4.19 -9.59
C SER A 12 10.79 5.57 -9.24
N SER A 13 11.65 6.52 -8.86
CA SER A 13 11.23 7.88 -8.50
C SER A 13 10.61 8.63 -9.67
N LEU A 14 11.24 8.59 -10.85
CA LEU A 14 10.76 9.26 -12.05
C LEU A 14 9.46 8.64 -12.59
N LEU A 15 9.35 7.31 -12.56
CA LEU A 15 8.08 6.63 -12.89
C LEU A 15 6.98 7.03 -11.91
N GLY A 16 7.28 7.06 -10.62
CA GLY A 16 6.33 7.49 -9.58
C GLY A 16 5.81 8.90 -9.83
N ARG A 17 6.69 9.85 -10.16
CA ARG A 17 6.31 11.22 -10.51
C ARG A 17 5.41 11.27 -11.75
N LEU A 18 5.78 10.55 -12.80
CA LEU A 18 4.99 10.53 -14.05
C LEU A 18 3.60 9.92 -13.83
N VAL A 19 3.53 8.80 -13.11
CA VAL A 19 2.28 8.12 -12.77
C VAL A 19 1.42 8.99 -11.85
N MET A 20 2.02 9.72 -10.91
CA MET A 20 1.31 10.70 -10.08
C MET A 20 0.68 11.81 -10.93
N ASP A 21 1.44 12.40 -11.85
CA ASP A 21 0.94 13.44 -12.74
C ASP A 21 -0.21 12.95 -13.62
N TRP A 22 -0.07 11.77 -14.22
CA TRP A 22 -1.09 11.23 -15.12
C TRP A 22 -2.35 10.77 -14.37
N LEU A 23 -2.18 9.93 -13.34
CA LEU A 23 -3.33 9.33 -12.66
C LEU A 23 -4.05 10.31 -11.74
N ARG A 24 -3.31 11.10 -10.93
CA ARG A 24 -3.92 11.99 -9.94
C ARG A 24 -4.32 13.33 -10.57
N HIS A 25 -3.40 13.96 -11.29
CA HIS A 25 -3.59 15.35 -11.71
C HIS A 25 -4.35 15.48 -13.04
N GLN A 26 -4.11 14.58 -14.01
CA GLN A 26 -4.75 14.66 -15.33
C GLN A 26 -6.05 13.86 -15.42
N GLN A 27 -6.05 12.62 -14.94
CA GLN A 27 -7.18 11.68 -15.12
C GLN A 27 -8.14 11.64 -13.93
N GLY A 28 -7.67 11.99 -12.72
CA GLY A 28 -8.44 11.77 -11.48
C GLY A 28 -8.75 10.28 -11.24
N ALA A 29 -7.95 9.37 -11.79
CA ALA A 29 -8.13 7.92 -11.73
C ALA A 29 -7.56 7.31 -10.45
N ALA A 30 -6.67 8.02 -9.74
CA ALA A 30 -6.12 7.59 -8.46
C ALA A 30 -5.96 8.77 -7.50
N TYR A 31 -6.11 8.47 -6.20
CA TYR A 31 -5.95 9.44 -5.13
C TYR A 31 -4.49 9.68 -4.83
N SER A 32 -3.72 8.63 -4.55
CA SER A 32 -2.34 8.76 -4.10
C SER A 32 -1.43 7.74 -4.77
N PRO A 33 -1.16 7.88 -6.09
CA PRO A 33 -0.11 7.10 -6.72
C PRO A 33 1.21 7.30 -6.00
N SER A 34 1.93 6.21 -5.80
CA SER A 34 3.26 6.22 -5.17
C SER A 34 4.16 5.20 -5.85
N SER A 35 5.46 5.46 -5.75
CA SER A 35 6.48 4.49 -6.05
C SER A 35 7.34 4.25 -4.82
N ASP A 36 7.89 3.05 -4.72
CA ASP A 36 8.91 2.75 -3.72
C ASP A 36 10.04 1.94 -4.36
N TYR A 37 11.20 1.99 -3.73
CA TYR A 37 12.38 1.22 -4.08
C TYR A 37 12.94 0.57 -2.83
N THR A 38 12.74 -0.73 -2.71
CA THR A 38 13.12 -1.50 -1.54
C THR A 38 14.27 -2.43 -1.89
N ARG A 39 15.38 -2.34 -1.14
CA ARG A 39 16.49 -3.30 -1.24
C ARG A 39 16.06 -4.61 -0.60
N LEU A 40 16.26 -5.72 -1.31
CA LEU A 40 16.07 -7.05 -0.74
C LEU A 40 17.38 -7.59 -0.18
N ASP A 41 18.47 -7.39 -0.94
CA ASP A 41 19.81 -7.81 -0.57
C ASP A 41 20.87 -6.82 -1.10
N GLY A 42 22.16 -7.19 -1.02
CA GLY A 42 23.27 -6.36 -1.47
C GLY A 42 23.28 -6.07 -2.97
N THR A 43 22.55 -6.86 -3.77
CA THR A 43 22.57 -6.90 -5.23
C THR A 43 21.19 -6.77 -5.89
N THR A 44 20.10 -7.04 -5.18
CA THR A 44 18.73 -7.03 -5.71
C THR A 44 17.82 -6.03 -5.00
N ALA A 45 16.85 -5.52 -5.75
CA ALA A 45 15.82 -4.63 -5.25
C ALA A 45 14.47 -4.84 -5.95
N ILE A 46 13.40 -4.46 -5.26
CA ILE A 46 12.04 -4.36 -5.78
C ILE A 46 11.68 -2.90 -5.97
N THR A 47 11.09 -2.61 -7.13
CA THR A 47 10.37 -1.36 -7.37
C THR A 47 8.89 -1.68 -7.33
N SER A 48 8.13 -0.96 -6.52
CA SER A 48 6.67 -1.03 -6.51
C SER A 48 6.08 0.27 -7.02
N LEU A 49 5.04 0.15 -7.83
CA LEU A 49 4.14 1.25 -8.20
C LEU A 49 2.76 0.90 -7.70
N VAL A 50 2.20 1.75 -6.84
CA VAL A 50 0.91 1.53 -6.19
C VAL A 50 0.02 2.71 -6.48
N ALA A 51 -1.22 2.45 -6.86
CA ALA A 51 -2.21 3.48 -7.09
C ALA A 51 -3.56 3.04 -6.51
N ASP A 52 -4.01 3.77 -5.49
CA ASP A 52 -5.34 3.58 -4.92
C ASP A 52 -6.32 4.55 -5.58
N GLY A 53 -7.47 4.03 -6.03
CA GLY A 53 -8.49 4.79 -6.74
C GLY A 53 -9.84 4.08 -6.77
N PRO A 54 -10.86 4.67 -7.40
CA PRO A 54 -12.16 4.02 -7.59
C PRO A 54 -12.01 2.69 -8.33
N LEU A 55 -12.70 1.64 -7.88
CA LEU A 55 -12.61 0.29 -8.48
C LEU A 55 -12.90 0.31 -9.99
N ALA A 56 -13.89 1.11 -10.43
CA ALA A 56 -14.27 1.25 -11.83
C ALA A 56 -13.14 1.83 -12.73
N LYS A 57 -12.12 2.45 -12.13
CA LYS A 57 -10.97 3.05 -12.81
C LYS A 57 -9.70 2.18 -12.74
N GLY A 58 -9.76 1.02 -12.08
CA GLY A 58 -8.57 0.18 -11.85
C GLY A 58 -7.85 -0.26 -13.13
N ALA A 59 -8.61 -0.70 -14.15
CA ALA A 59 -8.01 -1.11 -15.42
C ALA A 59 -7.39 0.06 -16.19
N GLU A 60 -8.03 1.23 -16.18
CA GLU A 60 -7.52 2.47 -16.79
C GLU A 60 -6.25 2.96 -16.08
N ALA A 61 -6.25 2.92 -14.75
CA ALA A 61 -5.09 3.32 -13.95
C ALA A 61 -3.89 2.39 -14.19
N ALA A 62 -4.14 1.08 -14.21
CA ALA A 62 -3.11 0.09 -14.50
C ALA A 62 -2.58 0.21 -15.94
N TRP A 63 -3.42 0.50 -16.93
CA TRP A 63 -3.00 0.77 -18.29
C TRP A 63 -2.11 2.01 -18.39
N THR A 64 -2.48 3.08 -17.69
CA THR A 64 -1.70 4.32 -17.66
C THR A 64 -0.33 4.10 -17.01
N ALA A 65 -0.28 3.39 -15.88
CA ALA A 65 0.98 3.02 -15.22
C ALA A 65 1.85 2.12 -16.11
N TYR A 66 1.25 1.12 -16.76
CA TYR A 66 1.93 0.26 -17.73
C TYR A 66 2.51 1.07 -18.90
N SER A 67 1.71 1.98 -19.46
CA SER A 67 2.13 2.84 -20.58
C SER A 67 3.28 3.78 -20.20
N ALA A 68 3.28 4.30 -18.97
CA ALA A 68 4.40 5.09 -18.44
C ALA A 68 5.69 4.24 -18.39
N PHE A 69 5.57 3.01 -17.89
CA PHE A 69 6.68 2.07 -17.79
C PHE A 69 7.23 1.70 -19.18
N THR A 70 6.38 1.30 -20.11
CA THR A 70 6.80 0.93 -21.48
C THR A 70 7.43 2.12 -22.19
N THR A 71 6.88 3.32 -22.04
CA THR A 71 7.47 4.54 -22.61
C THR A 71 8.91 4.76 -22.12
N PHE A 72 9.16 4.62 -20.82
CA PHE A 72 10.52 4.72 -20.28
C PHE A 72 11.41 3.58 -20.72
N ALA A 73 10.91 2.35 -20.81
CA ALA A 73 11.69 1.19 -21.26
C ALA A 73 12.10 1.30 -22.74
N GLU A 74 11.23 1.84 -23.60
CA GLU A 74 11.47 1.97 -25.03
C GLU A 74 12.29 3.21 -25.37
N ASN A 75 11.94 4.37 -24.80
CA ASN A 75 12.47 5.66 -25.22
C ASN A 75 13.37 6.34 -24.18
N GLY A 76 13.32 5.88 -22.92
CA GLY A 76 13.90 6.59 -21.79
C GLY A 76 13.05 7.78 -21.34
N PRO A 77 13.35 8.36 -20.16
CA PRO A 77 12.73 9.59 -19.71
C PRO A 77 13.22 10.80 -20.55
N PRO A 78 12.44 11.89 -20.61
CA PRO A 78 12.93 13.17 -21.13
C PRO A 78 14.21 13.62 -20.43
N ALA A 79 15.17 14.21 -21.17
CA ALA A 79 16.46 14.61 -20.61
C ALA A 79 16.33 15.64 -19.46
N ASN A 80 15.35 16.53 -19.54
CA ASN A 80 15.07 17.49 -18.48
C ASN A 80 14.59 16.81 -17.18
N TYR A 81 13.90 15.67 -17.24
CA TYR A 81 13.49 14.95 -16.03
C TYR A 81 14.69 14.39 -15.28
N VAL A 82 15.69 13.90 -16.03
CA VAL A 82 16.94 13.39 -15.46
C VAL A 82 17.79 14.50 -14.87
N ALA A 83 17.84 15.66 -15.53
CA ALA A 83 18.49 16.86 -15.00
C ALA A 83 17.81 17.32 -13.69
N ASP A 84 16.49 17.47 -13.68
CA ASP A 84 15.74 17.85 -12.48
C ASP A 84 15.98 16.89 -11.30
N TYR A 85 16.06 15.58 -11.58
CA TYR A 85 16.36 14.57 -10.56
C TYR A 85 17.76 14.74 -9.98
N ARG A 86 18.77 14.99 -10.82
CA ARG A 86 20.15 15.26 -10.38
C ARG A 86 20.22 16.51 -9.52
N ASP A 87 19.60 17.59 -9.97
CA ASP A 87 19.58 18.87 -9.23
C ASP A 87 18.84 18.73 -7.89
N GLN A 88 17.79 17.90 -7.84
CA GLN A 88 17.10 17.59 -6.60
C GLN A 88 17.99 16.75 -5.65
N ALA A 89 18.67 15.73 -6.17
CA ALA A 89 19.56 14.90 -5.37
C ALA A 89 20.77 15.68 -4.82
N GLU A 90 21.34 16.60 -5.61
CA GLU A 90 22.40 17.49 -5.17
C GLU A 90 21.94 18.39 -4.03
N ARG A 91 20.74 18.99 -4.15
CA ARG A 91 20.16 19.80 -3.08
C ARG A 91 19.97 18.98 -1.80
N TYR A 92 19.41 17.78 -1.89
CA TYR A 92 19.24 16.90 -0.72
C TYR A 92 20.58 16.54 -0.06
N ALA A 93 21.64 16.33 -0.84
CA ALA A 93 22.97 16.05 -0.31
C ALA A 93 23.57 17.23 0.47
N GLN A 94 23.12 18.46 0.21
CA GLN A 94 23.58 19.68 0.88
C GLN A 94 22.70 20.08 2.08
N GLU A 95 21.58 19.39 2.30
CA GLU A 95 20.69 19.68 3.44
C GLU A 95 21.35 19.33 4.78
N VAL A 96 21.00 20.09 5.82
CA VAL A 96 21.49 19.85 7.20
C VAL A 96 21.18 18.44 7.69
N HIS A 97 20.12 17.82 7.17
CA HIS A 97 19.67 16.48 7.53
C HIS A 97 20.27 15.36 6.65
N ALA A 98 21.10 15.67 5.65
CA ALA A 98 21.74 14.67 4.80
C ALA A 98 22.46 13.54 5.58
N PRO A 99 23.15 13.82 6.72
CA PRO A 99 23.77 12.76 7.53
C PRO A 99 22.78 11.72 8.07
N LEU A 100 21.49 12.05 8.23
CA LEU A 100 20.48 11.06 8.66
C LEU A 100 20.30 9.95 7.61
N GLY A 101 20.46 10.26 6.32
CA GLY A 101 20.42 9.26 5.25
C GLY A 101 21.62 8.31 5.29
N GLU A 102 22.76 8.73 5.84
CA GLU A 102 23.90 7.85 6.12
C GLU A 102 23.63 6.92 7.30
N LEU A 103 23.09 7.46 8.40
CA LEU A 103 22.69 6.65 9.55
C LEU A 103 21.66 5.57 9.18
N SER A 104 20.69 5.89 8.33
CA SER A 104 19.73 4.90 7.83
C SER A 104 20.42 3.78 7.03
N ARG A 105 21.36 4.11 6.14
CA ARG A 105 22.09 3.08 5.36
C ARG A 105 23.02 2.23 6.22
N LEU A 106 23.66 2.82 7.23
CA LEU A 106 24.46 2.08 8.20
C LEU A 106 23.59 1.17 9.08
N SER A 107 22.36 1.60 9.37
CA SER A 107 21.38 0.76 10.07
C SER A 107 20.97 -0.44 9.21
N ASP A 108 20.75 -0.25 7.91
CA ASP A 108 20.51 -1.37 6.98
C ASP A 108 21.68 -2.36 6.95
N GLU A 109 22.92 -1.86 6.97
CA GLU A 109 24.10 -2.72 7.03
C GLU A 109 24.13 -3.52 8.33
N LEU A 110 23.89 -2.87 9.47
CA LEU A 110 23.93 -3.52 10.78
C LEU A 110 22.80 -4.56 10.96
N VAL A 111 21.59 -4.23 10.54
CA VAL A 111 20.39 -5.05 10.77
C VAL A 111 20.24 -6.13 9.71
N HIS A 112 20.53 -5.83 8.45
CA HIS A 112 20.28 -6.71 7.32
C HIS A 112 21.56 -7.26 6.68
N GLY A 113 22.76 -6.87 7.17
CA GLY A 113 24.04 -7.31 6.61
C GLY A 113 24.33 -6.71 5.22
N LEU A 114 23.62 -5.64 4.84
CA LEU A 114 23.68 -5.09 3.49
C LEU A 114 24.73 -3.99 3.40
N ALA A 115 25.88 -4.27 2.77
CA ALA A 115 26.97 -3.31 2.60
C ALA A 115 26.48 -1.89 2.28
N CYS A 116 26.85 -0.93 3.14
CA CYS A 116 26.53 0.47 2.95
C CYS A 116 27.31 1.00 1.74
N THR A 117 26.59 1.57 0.76
CA THR A 117 27.24 2.32 -0.32
C THR A 117 27.52 3.72 0.20
N PRO A 118 28.75 4.24 0.17
CA PRO A 118 29.08 5.58 0.68
C PRO A 118 28.29 6.71 0.02
N ALA A 119 28.06 7.82 0.75
CA ALA A 119 27.29 8.96 0.24
C ALA A 119 27.91 9.55 -1.05
N GLU A 120 29.23 9.73 -1.05
CA GLU A 120 29.98 10.25 -2.19
C GLU A 120 29.82 9.39 -3.44
N GLN A 121 29.78 8.07 -3.27
CA GLN A 121 29.53 7.14 -4.37
C GLN A 121 28.11 7.31 -4.92
N ILE A 122 27.10 7.44 -4.06
CA ILE A 122 25.71 7.69 -4.49
C ILE A 122 25.63 9.02 -5.27
N SER A 123 26.27 10.07 -4.76
CA SER A 123 26.31 11.38 -5.45
C SER A 123 26.99 11.30 -6.81
N ALA A 124 28.15 10.62 -6.91
CA ALA A 124 28.85 10.42 -8.17
C ALA A 124 28.03 9.59 -9.18
N GLU A 125 27.42 8.50 -8.73
CA GLU A 125 26.54 7.67 -9.57
C GLU A 125 25.31 8.45 -10.03
N THR A 126 24.75 9.31 -9.18
CA THR A 126 23.60 10.17 -9.50
C THR A 126 23.97 11.21 -10.55
N ALA A 127 25.11 11.88 -10.37
CA ALA A 127 25.64 12.82 -11.35
C ALA A 127 25.88 12.15 -12.72
N ALA A 128 26.23 10.86 -12.75
CA ALA A 128 26.45 10.09 -13.98
C ALA A 128 25.17 9.61 -14.70
N LEU A 129 23.98 9.74 -14.11
CA LEU A 129 22.72 9.20 -14.67
C LEU A 129 22.33 9.76 -16.04
N THR A 130 22.31 8.94 -17.08
CA THR A 130 21.81 9.36 -18.40
C THR A 130 20.37 8.88 -18.64
N PRO A 131 19.61 9.52 -19.56
CA PRO A 131 18.33 8.97 -20.02
C PRO A 131 18.43 7.52 -20.49
N ASP A 132 19.53 7.17 -21.17
CA ASP A 132 19.77 5.80 -21.64
C ASP A 132 20.00 4.80 -20.50
N SER A 133 20.70 5.20 -19.43
CA SER A 133 20.88 4.33 -18.25
C SER A 133 19.54 4.02 -17.56
N ILE A 134 18.63 5.00 -17.52
CA ILE A 134 17.29 4.85 -16.95
C ILE A 134 16.41 4.01 -17.88
N ARG A 135 16.50 4.21 -19.20
CA ARG A 135 15.83 3.39 -20.23
C ARG A 135 16.19 1.92 -20.07
N GLN A 136 17.48 1.60 -20.01
CA GLN A 136 17.96 0.24 -19.85
C GLN A 136 17.46 -0.38 -18.55
N CYS A 137 17.51 0.38 -17.46
CA CYS A 137 17.01 -0.08 -16.17
C CYS A 137 15.49 -0.31 -16.17
N ALA A 138 14.72 0.57 -16.81
CA ALA A 138 13.28 0.40 -16.98
C ALA A 138 12.96 -0.85 -17.81
N ALA A 139 13.69 -1.10 -18.91
CA ALA A 139 13.53 -2.32 -19.69
C ALA A 139 13.81 -3.58 -18.85
N ASP A 140 14.87 -3.58 -18.04
CA ASP A 140 15.20 -4.69 -17.14
C ASP A 140 14.14 -4.93 -16.07
N MET A 141 13.62 -3.86 -15.46
CA MET A 141 12.52 -3.95 -14.50
C MET A 141 11.26 -4.52 -15.14
N LEU A 142 10.89 -4.03 -16.33
CA LEU A 142 9.66 -4.41 -17.02
C LEU A 142 9.63 -5.91 -17.37
N ARG A 143 10.78 -6.51 -17.73
CA ARG A 143 10.89 -7.97 -18.02
C ARG A 143 10.48 -8.87 -16.86
N THR A 144 10.54 -8.35 -15.63
CA THR A 144 10.23 -9.10 -14.40
C THR A 144 9.07 -8.48 -13.63
N ALA A 145 8.37 -7.52 -14.25
CA ALA A 145 7.27 -6.82 -13.62
C ALA A 145 6.05 -7.76 -13.53
N VAL A 146 5.38 -7.64 -12.40
CA VAL A 146 4.13 -8.32 -12.11
C VAL A 146 3.07 -7.25 -11.89
N VAL A 147 1.86 -7.47 -12.40
CA VAL A 147 0.73 -6.56 -12.23
C VAL A 147 -0.41 -7.25 -11.50
N GLN A 148 -1.04 -6.49 -10.60
CA GLN A 148 -2.26 -6.88 -9.91
C GLN A 148 -3.29 -5.77 -10.08
N VAL A 149 -4.45 -6.10 -10.64
CA VAL A 149 -5.61 -5.22 -10.72
C VAL A 149 -6.77 -5.93 -10.04
N PRO A 150 -7.24 -5.47 -8.87
CA PRO A 150 -8.36 -6.09 -8.18
C PRO A 150 -9.60 -6.18 -9.08
N ASN A 151 -10.26 -7.34 -9.11
CA ASN A 151 -11.52 -7.59 -9.82
C ASN A 151 -11.53 -7.33 -11.34
N ALA A 152 -10.36 -7.24 -11.99
CA ALA A 152 -10.30 -7.18 -13.45
C ALA A 152 -10.64 -8.55 -14.04
N THR A 153 -11.83 -8.68 -14.62
CA THR A 153 -12.28 -9.91 -15.30
C THR A 153 -11.48 -10.19 -16.57
N ASP A 154 -11.07 -9.13 -17.26
CA ASP A 154 -10.20 -9.18 -18.44
C ASP A 154 -9.12 -8.12 -18.28
N PRO A 155 -8.01 -8.40 -17.58
CA PRO A 155 -6.90 -7.47 -17.59
C PRO A 155 -6.38 -7.38 -19.04
N PRO A 156 -5.94 -6.19 -19.48
CA PRO A 156 -5.45 -5.99 -20.84
C PRO A 156 -4.37 -7.00 -21.21
N ALA A 157 -4.23 -7.30 -22.50
CA ALA A 157 -3.26 -8.25 -23.05
C ALA A 157 -1.80 -7.73 -22.91
N TRP A 158 -1.35 -7.56 -21.67
CA TRP A 158 0.03 -7.22 -21.34
C TRP A 158 0.90 -8.47 -21.36
N SER A 159 2.17 -8.30 -21.73
CA SER A 159 3.19 -9.33 -21.61
C SER A 159 3.65 -9.56 -20.16
N LEU A 160 3.07 -8.85 -19.19
CA LEU A 160 3.43 -8.94 -17.78
C LEU A 160 2.90 -10.20 -17.11
N LEU A 161 3.69 -10.72 -16.18
CA LEU A 161 3.24 -11.78 -15.27
C LEU A 161 2.08 -11.24 -14.42
N ARG A 162 1.08 -12.09 -14.19
CA ARG A 162 -0.07 -11.73 -13.36
C ARG A 162 0.18 -12.19 -11.93
N TYR A 163 -0.10 -11.30 -10.98
CA TYR A 163 -0.21 -11.73 -9.59
C TYR A 163 -1.58 -12.38 -9.39
N THR A 164 -1.61 -13.70 -9.23
CA THR A 164 -2.86 -14.44 -9.03
C THR A 164 -3.46 -14.10 -7.67
N ALA A 165 -4.72 -13.66 -7.65
CA ALA A 165 -5.46 -13.55 -6.39
C ALA A 165 -5.56 -14.93 -5.70
N PRO A 166 -5.63 -15.01 -4.36
CA PRO A 166 -5.88 -16.27 -3.68
C PRO A 166 -7.08 -17.00 -4.26
N ASP A 167 -7.03 -18.33 -4.30
CA ASP A 167 -8.23 -19.14 -4.53
C ASP A 167 -9.17 -18.94 -3.33
N GLN A 168 -10.31 -18.29 -3.59
CA GLN A 168 -11.30 -17.93 -2.58
C GLN A 168 -12.45 -18.94 -2.49
N THR A 169 -12.41 -20.05 -3.24
CA THR A 169 -13.45 -21.08 -3.22
C THR A 169 -13.68 -21.65 -1.82
N SER A 170 -12.62 -21.75 -1.01
CA SER A 170 -12.68 -22.22 0.39
C SER A 170 -13.38 -21.28 1.36
N LEU A 171 -13.71 -20.04 0.94
CA LEU A 171 -14.49 -19.07 1.73
C LEU A 171 -15.99 -19.11 1.39
N VAL A 172 -16.40 -19.91 0.40
CA VAL A 172 -17.81 -20.12 0.06
C VAL A 172 -18.44 -21.04 1.12
N GLY A 173 -19.47 -20.54 1.83
CA GLY A 173 -20.13 -21.29 2.91
C GLY A 173 -19.33 -21.38 4.21
N ALA A 174 -18.19 -20.69 4.30
CA ALA A 174 -17.37 -20.59 5.49
C ALA A 174 -18.06 -19.81 6.62
N HIS A 175 -17.54 -19.93 7.85
CA HIS A 175 -17.98 -19.10 8.96
C HIS A 175 -17.73 -17.63 8.62
N ALA A 176 -18.69 -16.76 8.93
CA ALA A 176 -18.57 -15.33 8.64
C ALA A 176 -19.07 -14.52 9.84
N VAL A 177 -18.25 -13.56 10.27
CA VAL A 177 -18.64 -12.58 11.29
C VAL A 177 -18.74 -11.20 10.68
N ARG A 178 -19.76 -10.45 11.10
CA ARG A 178 -20.00 -9.11 10.58
C ARG A 178 -19.10 -8.09 11.25
N ARG A 179 -18.78 -7.03 10.51
CA ARG A 179 -18.14 -5.85 11.10
C ARG A 179 -19.04 -5.25 12.19
N ARG A 180 -18.46 -4.97 13.36
CA ARG A 180 -19.16 -4.36 14.48
C ARG A 180 -19.53 -2.92 14.13
N LYS A 181 -20.80 -2.57 14.28
CA LYS A 181 -21.29 -1.22 13.96
C LYS A 181 -21.01 -0.22 15.08
N TYR A 182 -20.42 0.92 14.73
CA TYR A 182 -20.19 2.03 15.66
C TYR A 182 -21.14 3.20 15.36
N ARG A 183 -21.95 3.59 16.35
CA ARG A 183 -23.11 4.49 16.20
C ARG A 183 -22.84 5.88 15.58
N ASN A 184 -21.59 6.31 15.44
CA ASN A 184 -21.25 7.67 14.96
C ASN A 184 -20.19 7.72 13.84
N VAL A 185 -19.75 6.58 13.31
CA VAL A 185 -18.67 6.52 12.29
C VAL A 185 -19.19 6.07 10.93
N GLU A 186 -20.29 5.32 10.89
CA GLU A 186 -20.65 4.54 9.70
C GLU A 186 -21.94 5.02 9.05
N ARG A 187 -21.83 6.05 8.22
CA ARG A 187 -22.86 6.32 7.20
C ARG A 187 -22.54 5.59 5.86
N TRP A 188 -21.42 4.85 5.78
CA TRP A 188 -20.79 4.40 4.53
C TRP A 188 -20.23 2.96 4.50
N SER A 189 -20.23 2.19 5.60
CA SER A 189 -19.69 0.81 5.66
C SER A 189 -20.78 -0.22 6.02
N SER A 190 -21.60 -0.60 5.05
CA SER A 190 -22.64 -1.63 5.26
C SER A 190 -22.34 -2.88 4.43
N GLY A 191 -21.82 -3.93 5.06
CA GLY A 191 -21.76 -5.27 4.46
C GLY A 191 -20.40 -5.97 4.43
N GLU A 192 -19.43 -5.51 5.21
CA GLU A 192 -18.16 -6.22 5.38
C GLU A 192 -18.30 -7.39 6.35
N GLU A 193 -17.76 -8.53 5.95
CA GLU A 193 -17.75 -9.79 6.70
C GLU A 193 -16.32 -10.33 6.73
N LEU A 194 -15.86 -10.77 7.90
CA LEU A 194 -14.65 -11.56 8.02
C LEU A 194 -15.07 -13.02 7.91
N ALA A 195 -14.69 -13.67 6.81
CA ALA A 195 -14.97 -15.07 6.55
C ALA A 195 -13.73 -15.93 6.81
N TYR A 196 -13.94 -17.10 7.39
CA TYR A 196 -12.85 -17.99 7.76
C TYR A 196 -13.28 -19.46 7.72
N SER A 197 -12.35 -20.30 7.25
CA SER A 197 -12.42 -21.76 7.21
C SER A 197 -11.10 -22.34 7.70
N GLU A 198 -10.99 -23.67 7.78
CA GLU A 198 -9.77 -24.34 8.26
C GLU A 198 -8.49 -23.96 7.49
N SER A 199 -8.63 -23.53 6.22
CA SER A 199 -7.49 -23.28 5.33
C SER A 199 -7.34 -21.83 4.88
N VAL A 200 -8.33 -20.95 5.09
CA VAL A 200 -8.31 -19.57 4.59
C VAL A 200 -9.06 -18.65 5.55
N VAL A 201 -8.54 -17.45 5.75
CA VAL A 201 -9.28 -16.34 6.35
C VAL A 201 -9.21 -15.11 5.46
N GLY A 202 -10.32 -14.39 5.32
CA GLY A 202 -10.40 -13.26 4.40
C GLY A 202 -11.51 -12.27 4.72
N LEU A 203 -11.33 -11.05 4.24
CA LEU A 203 -12.30 -9.98 4.25
C LEU A 203 -13.21 -10.09 3.02
N ARG A 204 -14.52 -10.10 3.24
CA ARG A 204 -15.56 -10.10 2.21
C ARG A 204 -16.34 -8.81 2.24
N GLN A 205 -16.68 -8.30 1.06
CA GLN A 205 -17.65 -7.24 0.88
C GLN A 205 -18.71 -7.73 -0.10
N GLY A 206 -19.87 -8.14 0.42
CA GLY A 206 -20.89 -8.83 -0.38
C GLY A 206 -20.40 -10.18 -0.93
N HIS A 207 -20.46 -10.36 -2.25
CA HIS A 207 -20.06 -11.60 -2.94
C HIS A 207 -18.58 -11.67 -3.33
N VAL A 208 -17.81 -10.60 -3.10
CA VAL A 208 -16.40 -10.52 -3.48
C VAL A 208 -15.54 -10.53 -2.22
N ALA A 209 -14.53 -11.40 -2.14
CA ALA A 209 -13.52 -11.28 -1.09
C ALA A 209 -12.47 -10.23 -1.50
N ALA A 210 -12.38 -9.16 -0.72
CA ALA A 210 -11.46 -8.06 -0.92
C ALA A 210 -10.01 -8.46 -0.62
N GLN A 211 -9.82 -9.41 0.31
CA GLN A 211 -8.49 -9.87 0.74
C GLN A 211 -8.60 -11.24 1.41
N ALA A 212 -7.63 -12.14 1.18
CA ALA A 212 -7.57 -13.42 1.87
C ALA A 212 -6.13 -13.89 2.07
N VAL A 213 -5.91 -14.68 3.13
CA VAL A 213 -4.64 -15.27 3.53
C VAL A 213 -4.86 -16.77 3.74
N THR A 214 -3.99 -17.60 3.16
CA THR A 214 -4.03 -19.05 3.39
C THR A 214 -3.52 -19.36 4.79
N LEU A 215 -4.01 -20.42 5.41
CA LEU A 215 -3.60 -20.92 6.73
C LEU A 215 -2.81 -22.22 6.57
N ASP A 216 -1.89 -22.26 5.61
CA ASP A 216 -1.01 -23.40 5.40
C ASP A 216 0.25 -23.30 6.28
N GLN A 217 1.17 -24.25 6.14
CA GLN A 217 2.39 -24.36 6.95
C GLN A 217 3.35 -23.15 6.88
N HIS A 218 3.21 -22.27 5.88
CA HIS A 218 4.06 -21.10 5.69
C HIS A 218 3.45 -19.81 6.26
N THR A 219 2.25 -19.88 6.81
CA THR A 219 1.60 -18.72 7.41
C THR A 219 2.22 -18.45 8.78
N VAL A 220 2.65 -17.20 8.97
CA VAL A 220 3.14 -16.65 10.24
C VAL A 220 2.09 -15.70 10.79
N MET A 221 1.90 -15.75 12.11
CA MET A 221 0.98 -14.87 12.83
C MET A 221 1.75 -13.96 13.77
N LEU A 222 1.55 -12.65 13.63
CA LEU A 222 1.99 -11.67 14.62
C LEU A 222 0.91 -11.50 15.68
N ALA A 223 1.22 -11.83 16.93
CA ALA A 223 0.34 -11.69 18.08
C ALA A 223 0.65 -10.40 18.85
N TYR A 224 -0.28 -9.45 18.80
CA TYR A 224 -0.12 -8.15 19.47
C TYR A 224 -0.74 -8.15 20.87
N ALA A 225 -0.18 -7.30 21.74
CA ALA A 225 -0.64 -7.14 23.13
C ALA A 225 -2.09 -6.63 23.25
N ASP A 226 -2.62 -5.96 22.22
CA ASP A 226 -4.02 -5.50 22.14
C ASP A 226 -5.02 -6.60 21.74
N GLY A 227 -4.54 -7.84 21.59
CA GLY A 227 -5.34 -8.98 21.16
C GLY A 227 -5.50 -9.11 19.65
N SER A 228 -4.94 -8.20 18.85
CA SER A 228 -4.97 -8.30 17.39
C SER A 228 -4.05 -9.42 16.89
N ARG A 229 -4.38 -9.99 15.72
CA ARG A 229 -3.52 -10.91 14.96
C ARG A 229 -3.27 -10.36 13.57
N SER A 230 -2.01 -10.36 13.14
CA SER A 230 -1.67 -10.12 11.73
C SER A 230 -1.13 -11.40 11.13
N LEU A 231 -1.85 -11.95 10.17
CA LEU A 231 -1.46 -13.14 9.43
C LEU A 231 -0.68 -12.73 8.19
N ILE A 232 0.39 -13.44 7.87
CA ILE A 232 1.23 -13.23 6.70
C ILE A 232 1.49 -14.61 6.09
N ASP A 233 1.09 -14.84 4.84
CA ASP A 233 1.39 -16.10 4.15
C ASP A 233 2.69 -16.06 3.33
N LEU A 234 3.02 -17.20 2.70
CA LEU A 234 4.26 -17.38 1.93
C LEU A 234 4.45 -16.34 0.82
N VAL A 235 3.37 -15.86 0.23
CA VAL A 235 3.40 -14.89 -0.87
C VAL A 235 3.31 -13.45 -0.34
N GLY A 236 3.36 -13.26 0.98
CA GLY A 236 3.38 -11.95 1.63
C GLY A 236 2.00 -11.28 1.70
N ARG A 237 0.90 -12.01 1.47
CA ARG A 237 -0.44 -11.44 1.70
C ARG A 237 -0.63 -11.32 3.20
N GLN A 238 -1.08 -10.15 3.63
CA GLN A 238 -1.25 -9.83 5.05
C GLN A 238 -2.71 -9.56 5.38
N LEU A 239 -3.21 -10.09 6.49
CA LEU A 239 -4.54 -9.75 7.01
C LEU A 239 -4.44 -9.42 8.50
N LEU A 240 -4.86 -8.21 8.86
CA LEU A 240 -4.97 -7.77 10.25
C LEU A 240 -6.39 -8.02 10.77
N VAL A 241 -6.51 -8.87 11.78
CA VAL A 241 -7.75 -9.13 12.50
C VAL A 241 -7.67 -8.45 13.86
N ARG A 242 -8.55 -7.47 14.08
CA ARG A 242 -8.72 -6.80 15.37
C ARG A 242 -9.96 -7.34 16.06
N PRO A 243 -9.89 -7.87 17.30
CA PRO A 243 -11.05 -8.44 17.98
C PRO A 243 -12.19 -7.43 18.16
N THR A 244 -11.87 -6.14 18.30
CA THR A 244 -12.86 -5.07 18.51
C THR A 244 -13.59 -4.66 17.22
N ALA A 245 -13.07 -5.01 16.04
CA ALA A 245 -13.66 -4.61 14.76
C ALA A 245 -14.82 -5.52 14.31
N TRP A 246 -14.95 -6.71 14.90
CA TRP A 246 -15.87 -7.76 14.45
C TRP A 246 -16.85 -8.15 15.56
N ASP A 247 -18.08 -8.44 15.18
CA ASP A 247 -18.99 -9.17 16.07
C ASP A 247 -18.36 -10.53 16.36
N GLN A 248 -18.32 -10.96 17.63
CA GLN A 248 -17.61 -12.17 18.06
C GLN A 248 -16.11 -12.18 17.70
N GLY A 249 -15.48 -11.02 17.55
CA GLY A 249 -14.07 -10.94 17.15
C GLY A 249 -13.11 -11.64 18.12
N THR A 250 -13.44 -11.72 19.42
CA THR A 250 -12.66 -12.52 20.39
C THR A 250 -12.66 -14.00 20.06
N ASP A 251 -13.78 -14.53 19.57
CA ASP A 251 -13.93 -15.94 19.23
C ASP A 251 -13.11 -16.27 17.98
N VAL A 252 -13.05 -15.33 17.02
CA VAL A 252 -12.18 -15.44 15.85
C VAL A 252 -10.70 -15.44 16.24
N ILE A 253 -10.29 -14.58 17.18
CA ILE A 253 -8.90 -14.57 17.67
C ILE A 253 -8.56 -15.89 18.37
N ALA A 254 -9.46 -16.40 19.22
CA ALA A 254 -9.27 -17.69 19.89
C ALA A 254 -9.17 -18.85 18.88
N TRP A 255 -9.96 -18.81 17.80
CA TRP A 255 -9.87 -19.77 16.71
C TRP A 255 -8.54 -19.66 15.94
N LEU A 256 -8.07 -18.44 15.62
CA LEU A 256 -6.77 -18.24 14.97
C LEU A 256 -5.61 -18.76 15.83
N ASP A 257 -5.66 -18.54 17.14
CA ASP A 257 -4.67 -19.06 18.09
C ASP A 257 -4.67 -20.59 18.19
N GLN A 258 -5.75 -21.26 17.77
CA GLN A 258 -5.81 -22.72 17.68
C GLN A 258 -5.30 -23.25 16.33
N VAL A 259 -5.62 -22.57 15.24
CA VAL A 259 -5.29 -23.02 13.87
C VAL A 259 -3.84 -22.70 13.50
N VAL A 260 -3.29 -21.58 13.98
CA VAL A 260 -1.89 -21.23 13.76
C VAL A 260 -1.04 -21.76 14.92
N PRO A 261 -0.11 -22.70 14.67
CA PRO A 261 0.75 -23.27 15.70
C PRO A 261 1.60 -22.20 16.42
N PRO A 262 1.91 -22.40 17.71
CA PRO A 262 2.72 -21.48 18.49
C PRO A 262 4.10 -21.19 17.88
N GLU A 263 4.71 -22.18 17.21
CA GLU A 263 6.03 -22.05 16.58
C GLU A 263 6.03 -21.06 15.41
N ARG A 264 4.85 -20.77 14.86
CA ARG A 264 4.62 -19.81 13.77
C ARG A 264 3.99 -18.51 14.27
N THR A 265 3.92 -18.33 15.59
CA THR A 265 3.38 -17.15 16.22
C THR A 265 4.51 -16.32 16.83
N VAL A 266 4.66 -15.09 16.34
CA VAL A 266 5.67 -14.13 16.81
C VAL A 266 4.98 -13.03 17.59
N SER A 267 5.53 -12.68 18.75
CA SER A 267 5.08 -11.51 19.52
C SER A 267 6.02 -10.33 19.22
N PRO A 268 5.68 -9.41 18.29
CA PRO A 268 6.57 -8.30 17.91
C PRO A 268 6.74 -7.21 18.99
N GLY A 269 6.30 -7.46 20.23
CA GLY A 269 6.31 -6.49 21.32
C GLY A 269 5.20 -5.44 21.16
N VAL A 270 5.55 -4.17 21.36
CA VAL A 270 4.59 -3.05 21.30
C VAL A 270 4.31 -2.68 19.86
N ARG A 271 3.05 -2.83 19.43
CA ARG A 271 2.54 -2.09 18.27
C ARG A 271 2.46 -0.63 18.69
N TRP A 272 3.09 0.28 17.94
CA TRP A 272 2.81 1.71 18.06
C TRP A 272 1.37 1.96 17.61
N LEU A 273 0.43 1.72 18.53
CA LEU A 273 -0.95 2.12 18.37
C LEU A 273 -0.95 3.64 18.47
N LEU A 274 -1.38 4.31 17.39
CA LEU A 274 -1.95 5.63 17.57
C LEU A 274 -3.12 5.49 18.57
N PRO A 275 -3.27 6.42 19.53
CA PRO A 275 -4.22 6.26 20.63
C PRO A 275 -5.62 5.88 20.12
N ALA A 276 -6.21 4.82 20.68
CA ALA A 276 -7.60 4.50 20.42
C ALA A 276 -8.50 5.63 20.95
N GLY A 277 -9.43 6.06 20.10
CA GLY A 277 -10.37 7.16 20.37
C GLY A 277 -10.79 7.82 19.07
N SER A 278 -11.89 8.55 19.08
CA SER A 278 -12.19 9.45 17.95
C SER A 278 -11.00 10.41 17.76
N ALA A 279 -10.63 10.79 16.53
CA ALA A 279 -9.56 11.79 16.31
C ALA A 279 -9.68 13.04 17.23
N PRO A 280 -10.91 13.52 17.57
CA PRO A 280 -11.10 14.54 18.60
C PRO A 280 -10.67 14.16 20.02
N GLU A 281 -10.83 12.92 20.48
CA GLU A 281 -10.39 12.46 21.81
C GLU A 281 -8.88 12.28 21.89
N ALA A 282 -8.26 11.71 20.84
CA ALA A 282 -6.80 11.62 20.76
C ALA A 282 -6.15 13.01 20.75
N LEU A 283 -6.75 13.96 20.02
CA LEU A 283 -6.31 15.36 19.98
C LEU A 283 -6.52 16.08 21.33
N ARG A 284 -7.65 15.85 22.00
CA ARG A 284 -7.93 16.41 23.34
C ARG A 284 -6.97 15.87 24.40
N SER A 285 -6.64 14.59 24.36
CA SER A 285 -5.68 13.97 25.28
C SER A 285 -4.25 14.49 25.05
N ALA A 286 -3.85 14.72 23.79
CA ALA A 286 -2.56 15.33 23.46
C ALA A 286 -2.44 16.77 23.98
N ILE A 287 -3.49 17.59 23.80
CA ILE A 287 -3.55 18.97 24.29
C ILE A 287 -3.58 19.02 25.83
N ALA A 288 -4.34 18.13 26.48
CA ALA A 288 -4.45 18.06 27.94
C ALA A 288 -3.13 17.69 28.64
N ASN A 289 -2.24 16.97 27.96
CA ASN A 289 -0.92 16.59 28.46
C ASN A 289 0.19 17.62 28.13
N GLY A 290 -0.18 18.85 27.78
CA GLY A 290 0.76 19.94 27.56
C GLY A 290 1.61 19.82 26.29
N ARG A 291 1.25 18.93 25.35
CA ARG A 291 1.93 18.82 24.06
C ARG A 291 1.38 19.87 23.10
N THR A 292 2.24 20.78 22.65
CA THR A 292 1.95 21.71 21.56
C THR A 292 1.90 20.94 20.25
N VAL A 293 0.72 20.83 19.64
CA VAL A 293 0.59 20.28 18.28
C VAL A 293 1.04 21.36 17.30
N SER A 294 2.28 21.26 16.84
CA SER A 294 2.79 22.07 15.74
C SER A 294 2.02 21.77 14.46
N LYS A 295 1.66 22.80 13.68
CA LYS A 295 1.07 22.68 12.34
C LYS A 295 2.07 22.14 11.28
N SER A 296 3.14 21.47 11.70
CA SER A 296 4.09 20.86 10.79
C SER A 296 3.55 19.51 10.31
N PRO A 297 3.38 19.27 8.99
CA PRO A 297 2.81 18.02 8.44
C PRO A 297 3.68 16.77 8.69
N ILE A 298 4.84 16.91 9.34
CA ILE A 298 5.89 15.89 9.38
C ILE A 298 5.85 15.05 10.67
N GLU A 299 5.25 15.53 11.77
CA GLU A 299 5.27 14.82 13.06
C GLU A 299 3.98 14.10 13.43
N VAL A 300 2.92 14.29 12.64
CA VAL A 300 1.70 13.47 12.76
C VAL A 300 1.74 12.48 11.60
N GLY A 301 2.41 11.35 11.83
CA GLY A 301 2.27 10.18 10.94
C GLY A 301 0.79 9.91 10.65
N PRO A 302 0.47 9.29 9.51
CA PRO A 302 -0.91 9.18 9.02
C PRO A 302 -1.81 8.71 10.15
N ILE A 303 -2.77 9.55 10.52
CA ILE A 303 -3.84 9.17 11.43
C ILE A 303 -4.59 8.05 10.71
N HIS A 304 -4.25 6.80 11.00
CA HIS A 304 -5.00 5.64 10.57
C HIS A 304 -6.33 5.65 11.32
N LEU A 305 -7.29 6.42 10.80
CA LEU A 305 -8.69 6.24 11.15
C LEU A 305 -9.06 4.82 10.71
N ASP A 306 -9.41 3.99 11.70
CA ASP A 306 -9.93 2.64 11.52
C ASP A 306 -11.23 2.65 10.71
N ALA A 307 -11.14 2.76 9.39
CA ALA A 307 -12.14 2.33 8.40
C ALA A 307 -11.67 2.73 7.01
N TRP A 308 -11.20 1.76 6.23
CA TRP A 308 -11.39 1.85 4.79
C TRP A 308 -12.48 0.85 4.44
N ALA A 309 -13.67 1.38 4.17
CA ALA A 309 -14.70 0.69 3.41
C ALA A 309 -14.63 1.21 1.97
N TRP A 310 -14.53 0.30 1.02
CA TRP A 310 -14.64 0.62 -0.39
C TRP A 310 -16.13 0.89 -0.70
N SER A 311 -16.46 1.92 -1.47
CA SER A 311 -17.83 2.08 -1.99
C SER A 311 -17.79 2.07 -3.52
N THR A 312 -18.57 1.18 -4.12
CA THR A 312 -18.97 1.24 -5.52
C THR A 312 -20.23 2.10 -5.65
N GLU A 313 -20.09 3.23 -6.34
CA GLU A 313 -21.13 3.89 -7.14
C GLU A 313 -22.41 4.40 -6.44
N SER A 314 -22.52 5.72 -6.32
CA SER A 314 -23.79 6.39 -6.03
C SER A 314 -24.71 6.28 -7.25
N THR A 315 -25.67 5.37 -7.22
CA THR A 315 -26.81 5.45 -8.14
C THR A 315 -27.61 6.70 -7.77
N ARG A 316 -27.52 7.75 -8.59
CA ARG A 316 -28.43 8.90 -8.51
C ARG A 316 -29.85 8.36 -8.74
N ARG A 317 -30.65 8.33 -7.67
CA ARG A 317 -32.10 8.25 -7.77
C ARG A 317 -32.59 9.51 -8.48
N SER A 318 -33.27 9.34 -9.61
CA SER A 318 -34.11 10.37 -10.22
C SER A 318 -35.13 10.88 -9.19
N PRO A 319 -35.40 12.20 -9.12
CA PRO A 319 -36.47 12.70 -8.30
C PRO A 319 -37.82 12.44 -9.00
N ILE A 320 -38.69 11.70 -8.30
CA ILE A 320 -40.12 11.64 -8.58
C ILE A 320 -40.74 13.00 -8.26
N SER A 321 -41.61 13.42 -9.18
CA SER A 321 -42.55 14.54 -9.18
C SER A 321 -43.12 15.05 -7.86
N ALA A 322 -43.11 16.37 -7.71
CA ALA A 322 -44.18 17.24 -7.19
C ALA A 322 -43.78 18.68 -7.60
N GLY A 323 -44.61 19.61 -8.06
CA GLY A 323 -46.04 19.77 -8.12
C GLY A 323 -46.25 21.26 -8.41
N HIS A 324 -47.07 21.57 -9.41
CA HIS A 324 -47.82 22.81 -9.63
C HIS A 324 -47.43 24.06 -8.82
N CYS A 325 -46.97 25.11 -9.53
CA CYS A 325 -47.35 26.48 -9.17
C CYS A 325 -47.53 27.31 -10.45
N ARG A 326 -48.79 27.76 -10.68
CA ARG A 326 -49.18 28.71 -11.72
C ARG A 326 -48.59 30.09 -11.41
N VAL A 327 -48.19 30.82 -12.45
CA VAL A 327 -48.16 32.29 -12.44
C VAL A 327 -49.04 32.75 -13.59
N ARG A 328 -49.78 33.84 -13.33
CA ARG A 328 -50.75 34.50 -14.20
C ARG A 328 -50.19 34.90 -15.55
#